data_AF-A0A8J2LIX3-F1
#
_entry.id   AF-A0A8J2LIX3-F1
#
_cell.length_a   1.000
_cell.length_b   1.000
_cell.length_c   1.000
_cell.angle_alpha   90.00
_cell.angle_beta   90.00
_cell.angle_gamma   90.00
#
_symmetry.space_group_name_H-M   'P 1'
#
loop_
_entity.id
_entity.type
_entity.pdbx_description
1 polymer ?
#
loop_
_entity_poly.entity_id
_entity_poly.type
_entity_poly.pdbx_seq_one_letter_code
_entity_poly.pdbx_strand_id
1 'polypeptide(L)'
;MLYTSGTDKDCSRTPRLGSAELANRYINPTKQYFFSRGHLTANADGIWAHEKKATFYFVNVIPQWQNINAGNWERLESSIRNLAQRNRSFIKVYTGASGVSTLKDINNNDKPIYLGKDSAGRLKNVLPVPKFMYKVIINEAARTGVAVVTINNPYSENHKAADVLCQSVCNQITWITFDTSDFAKGYTYCCDVQTFYNALQVIPNPGNLPLMK
;
A
#
# COMPACT_ATOMS: atom_id res chain seq x y z
N MET A 1 -9.32 4.86 17.43
CA MET A 1 -10.44 4.76 16.48
C MET A 1 -9.89 5.07 15.09
N LEU A 2 -9.70 4.03 14.28
CA LEU A 2 -9.25 4.11 12.88
C LEU A 2 -10.49 4.23 12.01
N TYR A 3 -10.62 5.34 11.29
CA TYR A 3 -11.84 5.73 10.59
C TYR A 3 -12.32 4.65 9.60
N THR A 4 -13.58 4.27 9.73
CA THR A 4 -14.32 3.42 8.79
C THR A 4 -15.60 4.19 8.45
N SER A 5 -15.88 4.35 7.16
CA SER A 5 -17.04 5.03 6.58
C SER A 5 -18.23 5.22 7.52
N GLY A 6 -18.58 6.47 7.87
CA GLY A 6 -19.84 6.73 8.56
C GLY A 6 -20.02 8.12 9.15
N THR A 7 -19.18 8.53 10.12
CA THR A 7 -19.61 9.58 11.06
C THR A 7 -18.60 10.65 11.41
N ASP A 8 -17.35 10.56 10.96
CA ASP A 8 -16.32 11.46 11.47
C ASP A 8 -15.44 12.01 10.34
N LYS A 9 -15.86 13.18 9.81
CA LYS A 9 -15.25 13.90 8.69
C LYS A 9 -13.89 14.55 9.03
N ASP A 10 -13.21 14.09 10.08
CA ASP A 10 -12.29 14.95 10.84
C ASP A 10 -10.80 14.76 10.56
N CYS A 11 -10.43 13.94 9.55
CA CYS A 11 -9.08 14.03 8.97
C CYS A 11 -8.87 15.37 8.24
N SER A 12 -9.96 16.12 7.99
CA SER A 12 -9.94 17.38 7.24
C SER A 12 -9.93 18.65 8.08
N ARG A 13 -10.03 18.58 9.42
CA ARG A 13 -9.89 19.80 10.22
C ARG A 13 -8.43 20.22 10.32
N THR A 14 -8.07 21.06 9.35
CA THR A 14 -7.49 22.41 9.42
C THR A 14 -6.02 22.67 9.79
N PRO A 15 -5.37 22.19 10.87
CA PRO A 15 -4.02 22.71 11.18
C PRO A 15 -2.93 22.31 10.19
N ARG A 16 -3.06 21.17 9.49
CA ARG A 16 -1.94 20.63 8.68
C ARG A 16 -1.94 21.08 7.24
N LEU A 17 -3.10 21.02 6.59
CA LEU A 17 -3.25 21.42 5.18
C LEU A 17 -3.61 22.91 5.04
N GLY A 18 -3.87 23.61 6.14
CA GLY A 18 -4.17 25.04 6.16
C GLY A 18 -5.59 25.42 5.73
N SER A 19 -6.43 24.46 5.34
CA SER A 19 -7.83 24.71 4.94
C SER A 19 -8.70 23.45 5.08
N ALA A 20 -9.92 23.63 5.60
CA ALA A 20 -10.93 22.57 5.69
C ALA A 20 -11.51 22.22 4.32
N GLU A 21 -11.64 23.22 3.44
CA GLU A 21 -12.12 23.08 2.06
C GLU A 21 -11.15 22.23 1.24
N LEU A 22 -9.84 22.50 1.34
CA LEU A 22 -8.82 21.69 0.68
C LEU A 22 -8.87 20.23 1.15
N ALA A 23 -9.02 20.02 2.45
CA ALA A 23 -9.06 18.67 2.97
C ALA A 23 -10.35 17.92 2.61
N ASN A 24 -11.49 18.62 2.46
CA ASN A 24 -12.72 18.06 1.88
C ASN A 24 -12.60 17.75 0.37
N ARG A 25 -11.67 18.38 -0.35
CA ARG A 25 -11.35 17.99 -1.75
C ARG A 25 -10.60 16.66 -1.81
N TYR A 26 -9.71 16.41 -0.86
CA TYR A 26 -8.99 15.14 -0.75
C TYR A 26 -9.85 13.99 -0.21
N ILE A 27 -10.78 14.26 0.70
CA ILE A 27 -11.62 13.22 1.29
C ILE A 27 -12.99 13.21 0.60
N ASN A 28 -13.18 12.25 -0.31
CA ASN A 28 -14.43 12.03 -1.02
C ASN A 28 -14.90 10.58 -0.87
N PRO A 29 -15.74 10.29 0.15
CA PRO A 29 -16.23 8.94 0.41
C PRO A 29 -17.03 8.31 -0.73
N THR A 30 -17.81 9.11 -1.47
CA THR A 30 -18.63 8.58 -2.59
C THR A 30 -17.77 8.12 -3.76
N LYS A 31 -16.56 8.66 -3.90
CA LYS A 31 -15.57 8.24 -4.90
C LYS A 31 -14.49 7.29 -4.35
N GLN A 32 -14.65 6.77 -3.13
CA GLN A 32 -13.67 5.92 -2.44
C GLN A 32 -12.34 6.61 -2.09
N TYR A 33 -12.29 7.93 -2.03
CA TYR A 33 -11.13 8.68 -1.55
C TYR A 33 -11.26 8.92 -0.04
N PHE A 34 -10.93 7.89 0.73
CA PHE A 34 -10.84 7.94 2.19
C PHE A 34 -9.91 6.85 2.68
N PHE A 35 -9.42 6.96 3.92
CA PHE A 35 -8.61 5.91 4.51
C PHE A 35 -9.48 4.75 5.01
N SER A 36 -9.14 3.53 4.58
CA SER A 36 -9.70 2.30 5.10
C SER A 36 -8.66 1.48 5.84
N ARG A 37 -9.13 0.42 6.50
CA ARG A 37 -8.31 -0.61 7.12
C ARG A 37 -7.77 -1.51 6.02
N GLY A 38 -6.55 -1.25 5.59
CA GLY A 38 -5.86 -2.06 4.60
C GLY A 38 -5.13 -3.22 5.24
N HIS A 39 -5.47 -4.45 4.85
CA HIS A 39 -4.84 -5.65 5.40
C HIS A 39 -3.48 -5.91 4.74
N LEU A 40 -2.47 -6.28 5.53
CA LEU A 40 -1.17 -6.71 5.01
C LEU A 40 -1.26 -8.16 4.50
N THR A 41 -1.69 -9.07 5.35
CA THR A 41 -2.14 -10.42 4.96
C THR A 41 -3.61 -10.36 4.55
N ALA A 42 -3.90 -10.69 3.29
CA ALA A 42 -5.25 -10.61 2.75
C ALA A 42 -6.16 -11.66 3.37
N ASN A 43 -7.41 -11.29 3.68
CA ASN A 43 -8.41 -12.24 4.16
C ASN A 43 -8.64 -13.42 3.18
N ALA A 44 -8.52 -13.16 1.87
CA ALA A 44 -8.71 -14.17 0.84
C ALA A 44 -7.56 -15.19 0.73
N ASP A 45 -6.43 -14.95 1.39
CA ASP A 45 -5.30 -15.88 1.40
C ASP A 45 -5.46 -16.98 2.46
N GLY A 46 -6.29 -16.75 3.49
CA GLY A 46 -6.63 -17.75 4.50
C GLY A 46 -7.60 -18.80 3.96
N ILE A 47 -7.35 -20.06 4.29
CA ILE A 47 -8.22 -21.19 3.93
C ILE A 47 -9.31 -21.34 5.00
N TRP A 48 -8.89 -21.34 6.27
CA TRP A 48 -9.79 -21.59 7.40
C TRP A 48 -10.35 -20.31 8.01
N ALA A 49 -11.50 -20.44 8.67
CA ALA A 49 -12.19 -19.30 9.27
C ALA A 49 -11.37 -18.57 10.35
N HIS A 50 -10.51 -19.29 11.09
CA HIS A 50 -9.67 -18.68 12.13
C HIS A 50 -8.53 -17.84 11.53
N GLU A 51 -7.91 -18.28 10.42
CA GLU A 51 -6.91 -17.50 9.69
C GLU A 51 -7.53 -16.21 9.14
N LYS A 52 -8.69 -16.34 8.49
CA LYS A 52 -9.48 -15.22 7.97
C LYS A 52 -9.77 -14.19 9.07
N LYS A 53 -10.30 -14.64 10.21
CA LYS A 53 -10.55 -13.77 11.37
C LYS A 53 -9.27 -13.09 11.88
N ALA A 54 -8.13 -13.80 11.89
CA ALA A 54 -6.87 -13.23 12.36
C ALA A 54 -6.40 -12.05 11.49
N THR A 55 -6.76 -12.01 10.20
CA THR A 55 -6.41 -10.88 9.33
C THR A 55 -7.05 -9.54 9.72
N PHE A 56 -8.09 -9.55 10.56
CA PHE A 56 -8.79 -8.34 11.00
C PHE A 56 -8.20 -7.71 12.28
N TYR A 57 -7.21 -8.34 12.91
CA TYR A 57 -6.50 -7.71 14.04
C TYR A 57 -5.69 -6.51 13.56
N PHE A 58 -5.67 -5.42 14.34
CA PHE A 58 -4.98 -4.18 13.96
C PHE A 58 -3.47 -4.34 13.73
N VAL A 59 -2.85 -5.40 14.25
CA VAL A 59 -1.44 -5.73 13.96
C VAL A 59 -1.21 -6.01 12.47
N ASN A 60 -2.25 -6.42 11.74
CA ASN A 60 -2.25 -6.72 10.31
C ASN A 60 -2.83 -5.57 9.47
N VAL A 61 -3.09 -4.41 10.06
CA VAL A 61 -3.81 -3.32 9.39
C VAL A 61 -2.96 -2.07 9.33
N ILE A 62 -2.90 -1.48 8.14
CA ILE A 62 -2.33 -0.15 7.91
C ILE A 62 -3.39 0.79 7.31
N PRO A 63 -3.24 2.12 7.48
CA PRO A 63 -4.06 3.08 6.75
C PRO A 63 -3.78 3.00 5.25
N GLN A 64 -4.79 2.68 4.46
CA GLN A 64 -4.70 2.68 3.00
C GLN A 64 -5.78 3.56 2.40
N TRP A 65 -5.48 4.27 1.32
CA TRP A 65 -6.53 4.91 0.53
C TRP A 65 -7.45 3.83 -0.06
N GLN A 66 -8.76 3.96 0.14
CA GLN A 66 -9.71 2.90 -0.21
C GLN A 66 -9.73 2.60 -1.71
N ASN A 67 -9.61 3.61 -2.57
CA ASN A 67 -9.50 3.45 -4.02
C ASN A 67 -8.21 2.71 -4.44
N ILE A 68 -7.16 2.73 -3.62
CA ILE A 68 -5.93 1.95 -3.84
C ILE A 68 -6.06 0.53 -3.28
N ASN A 69 -6.59 0.41 -2.05
CA ASN A 69 -6.84 -0.88 -1.39
C ASN A 69 -7.77 -1.76 -2.24
N ALA A 70 -8.91 -1.22 -2.66
CA ALA A 70 -9.84 -1.88 -3.59
C ALA A 70 -9.48 -1.68 -5.07
N GLY A 71 -8.27 -1.18 -5.34
CA GLY A 71 -7.72 -0.92 -6.66
C GLY A 71 -6.59 -1.89 -6.98
N ASN A 72 -5.41 -1.36 -7.28
CA ASN A 72 -4.26 -2.16 -7.68
C ASN A 72 -3.75 -3.08 -6.56
N TRP A 73 -3.97 -2.74 -5.29
CA TRP A 73 -3.57 -3.59 -4.18
C TRP A 73 -4.35 -4.92 -4.16
N GLU A 74 -5.68 -4.88 -4.24
CA GLU A 74 -6.52 -6.09 -4.35
C GLU A 74 -6.19 -6.89 -5.62
N ARG A 75 -5.97 -6.21 -6.76
CA ARG A 75 -5.62 -6.85 -8.02
C ARG A 75 -4.28 -7.58 -7.92
N LEU A 76 -3.30 -7.00 -7.24
CA LEU A 76 -2.02 -7.64 -6.96
C LEU A 76 -2.22 -8.90 -6.10
N GLU A 77 -3.01 -8.81 -5.03
CA GLU A 77 -3.33 -9.96 -4.18
C GLU A 77 -3.99 -11.10 -4.97
N SER A 78 -4.95 -10.75 -5.83
CA SER A 78 -5.61 -11.69 -6.73
C SER A 78 -4.64 -12.33 -7.73
N SER A 79 -3.78 -11.53 -8.35
CA SER A 79 -2.74 -11.99 -9.27
C SER A 79 -1.76 -12.98 -8.60
N ILE A 80 -1.34 -12.72 -7.37
CA ILE A 80 -0.44 -13.61 -6.62
C ILE A 80 -1.13 -14.94 -6.31
N ARG A 81 -2.39 -14.92 -5.87
CA ARG A 81 -3.18 -16.15 -5.65
C ARG A 81 -3.32 -16.96 -6.93
N ASN A 82 -3.65 -16.31 -8.04
CA ASN A 82 -3.77 -16.97 -9.34
C ASN A 82 -2.44 -17.58 -9.81
N LEU A 83 -1.32 -16.89 -9.56
CA LEU A 83 0.01 -17.40 -9.87
C LEU A 83 0.33 -18.66 -9.07
N ALA A 84 0.08 -18.65 -7.75
CA ALA A 84 0.27 -19.82 -6.89
C ALA A 84 -0.54 -21.03 -7.36
N GLN A 85 -1.81 -20.80 -7.75
CA GLN A 85 -2.69 -21.84 -8.28
C GLN A 85 -2.20 -22.40 -9.62
N ARG A 86 -1.86 -21.53 -10.58
CA ARG A 86 -1.39 -21.93 -11.92
C ARG A 86 -0.10 -22.73 -11.86
N ASN A 87 0.86 -22.29 -11.05
CA ASN A 87 2.17 -22.94 -10.93
C ASN A 87 2.16 -24.15 -10.01
N ARG A 88 1.06 -24.37 -9.26
CA ARG A 88 0.96 -25.40 -8.21
C ARG A 88 2.17 -25.36 -7.25
N SER A 89 2.61 -24.15 -6.93
CA SER A 89 3.84 -23.90 -6.18
C SER A 89 3.56 -23.13 -4.90
N PHE A 90 4.30 -23.42 -3.85
CA PHE A 90 4.31 -22.59 -2.65
C PHE A 90 4.97 -21.25 -2.94
N ILE A 91 4.21 -20.18 -2.73
CA ILE A 91 4.68 -18.80 -2.87
C ILE A 91 4.77 -18.20 -1.46
N LYS A 92 5.98 -17.78 -1.09
CA LYS A 92 6.23 -17.03 0.13
C LYS A 92 6.08 -15.54 -0.16
N VAL A 93 5.29 -14.85 0.65
CA VAL A 93 5.05 -13.41 0.49
C VAL A 93 5.41 -12.67 1.77
N TYR A 94 6.36 -11.74 1.68
CA TYR A 94 6.57 -10.73 2.72
C TYR A 94 5.77 -9.49 2.37
N THR A 95 4.78 -9.13 3.20
CA THR A 95 4.00 -7.90 3.02
C THR A 95 4.35 -6.89 4.09
N GLY A 96 4.43 -5.62 3.72
CA GLY A 96 4.64 -4.55 4.68
C GLY A 96 4.45 -3.18 4.08
N ALA A 97 4.82 -2.16 4.86
CA ALA A 97 4.71 -0.77 4.46
C ALA A 97 5.81 0.08 5.07
N SER A 98 6.20 1.17 4.40
CA SER A 98 7.32 2.02 4.83
C SER A 98 7.11 3.48 4.42
N GLY A 99 7.84 4.37 5.10
CA GLY A 99 7.76 5.83 4.92
C GLY A 99 6.44 6.43 5.39
N VAL A 100 6.28 7.75 5.20
CA VAL A 100 5.04 8.47 5.53
C VAL A 100 4.56 9.20 4.28
N SER A 101 3.30 8.97 3.90
CA SER A 101 2.66 9.60 2.74
C SER A 101 2.42 11.09 3.01
N THR A 102 2.38 11.89 1.95
CA THR A 102 2.20 13.34 2.02
C THR A 102 1.06 13.82 1.14
N LEU A 103 0.44 14.94 1.51
CA LEU A 103 -0.47 15.70 0.65
C LEU A 103 0.01 17.15 0.55
N LYS A 104 -0.37 17.84 -0.52
CA LYS A 104 -0.10 19.27 -0.67
C LYS A 104 -1.00 20.06 0.26
N ASP A 105 -0.44 21.01 0.99
CA ASP A 105 -1.19 22.02 1.73
C ASP A 105 -1.68 23.15 0.81
N ILE A 106 -2.38 24.14 1.38
CA ILE A 106 -2.89 25.31 0.64
C ILE A 106 -1.78 26.13 -0.04
N ASN A 107 -0.54 26.00 0.43
CA ASN A 107 0.65 26.66 -0.11
C ASN A 107 1.47 25.74 -1.01
N ASN A 108 0.92 24.58 -1.42
CA ASN A 108 1.57 23.58 -2.26
C ASN A 108 2.82 22.92 -1.65
N ASN A 109 2.95 22.91 -0.32
CA ASN A 109 4.01 22.18 0.39
C ASN A 109 3.56 20.77 0.74
N ASP A 110 4.48 19.80 0.69
CA ASP A 110 4.20 18.44 1.15
C ASP A 110 4.07 18.37 2.67
N LYS A 111 2.94 17.84 3.13
CA LYS A 111 2.65 17.64 4.56
C LYS A 111 2.42 16.16 4.85
N PRO A 112 3.12 15.57 5.83
CA PRO A 112 2.96 14.17 6.16
C PRO A 112 1.61 13.91 6.82
N ILE A 113 0.99 12.80 6.44
CA ILE A 113 -0.35 12.42 6.86
C ILE A 113 -0.26 11.47 8.06
N TYR A 114 -0.97 11.82 9.13
CA TYR A 114 -1.12 10.99 10.32
C TYR A 114 -2.60 10.93 10.72
N LEU A 115 -3.02 9.78 11.24
CA LEU A 115 -4.35 9.54 11.78
C LEU A 115 -4.30 9.48 13.30
N GLY A 116 -5.38 9.93 13.94
CA GLY A 116 -5.61 9.76 15.37
C GLY A 116 -5.85 11.08 16.11
N LYS A 117 -6.67 10.98 17.16
CA LYS A 117 -6.96 12.03 18.12
C LYS A 117 -6.43 11.61 19.50
N ASP A 118 -6.04 12.56 20.32
CA ASP A 118 -5.80 12.32 21.74
C ASP A 118 -7.13 12.24 22.52
N SER A 119 -7.05 11.97 23.83
CA SER A 119 -8.21 11.87 24.72
C SER A 119 -9.03 13.16 24.82
N ALA A 120 -8.47 14.31 24.42
CA ALA A 120 -9.14 15.61 24.36
C ALA A 120 -9.69 15.91 22.95
N GLY A 121 -9.66 14.94 22.03
CA GLY A 121 -10.15 15.08 20.66
C GLY A 121 -9.21 15.83 19.72
N ARG A 122 -7.99 16.18 20.13
CA ARG A 122 -7.03 16.93 19.31
C ARG A 122 -6.26 16.00 18.39
N LEU A 123 -6.10 16.40 17.12
CA LEU A 123 -5.32 15.63 16.15
C LEU A 123 -3.87 15.47 16.63
N LYS A 124 -3.38 14.24 16.70
CA LYS A 124 -2.00 13.91 17.10
C LYS A 124 -1.36 12.98 16.06
N ASN A 125 -0.03 13.04 15.94
CA ASN A 125 0.78 12.13 15.11
C ASN A 125 0.79 10.70 15.67
N VAL A 126 -0.38 10.07 15.78
CA VAL A 126 -0.49 8.77 16.44
C VAL A 126 -0.18 7.65 15.47
N LEU A 127 -0.80 7.66 14.29
CA LEU A 127 -0.65 6.60 13.30
C LEU A 127 -0.22 7.19 11.94
N PRO A 128 1.01 6.97 11.49
CA PRO A 128 1.44 7.41 10.16
C PRO A 128 0.67 6.67 9.07
N VAL A 129 0.29 7.39 8.02
CA VAL A 129 -0.15 6.77 6.77
C VAL A 129 1.10 6.41 5.97
N PRO A 130 1.34 5.13 5.62
CA PRO A 130 2.57 4.74 4.94
C PRO A 130 2.67 5.33 3.53
N LYS A 131 3.88 5.66 3.06
CA LYS A 131 4.13 6.11 1.66
C LYS A 131 4.10 4.92 0.69
N PHE A 132 4.81 3.84 1.07
CA PHE A 132 4.95 2.63 0.27
C PHE A 132 4.24 1.47 0.94
N MET A 133 3.57 0.67 0.14
CA MET A 133 3.08 -0.66 0.50
C MET A 133 3.76 -1.64 -0.44
N TYR A 134 4.20 -2.78 0.07
CA TYR A 134 4.97 -3.72 -0.75
C TYR A 134 4.58 -5.16 -0.46
N LYS A 135 4.74 -6.00 -1.48
CA LYS A 135 4.76 -7.46 -1.37
C LYS A 135 6.03 -7.96 -2.05
N VAL A 136 6.85 -8.70 -1.32
CA VAL A 136 7.99 -9.44 -1.88
C VAL A 136 7.56 -10.89 -2.06
N ILE A 137 7.43 -11.29 -3.32
CA ILE A 137 6.90 -12.57 -3.76
C ILE A 137 8.07 -13.47 -4.13
N ILE A 138 8.17 -14.63 -3.48
CA ILE A 138 9.26 -15.59 -3.67
C ILE A 138 8.66 -16.96 -3.96
N ASN A 139 9.09 -17.58 -5.06
CA ASN A 139 8.83 -18.98 -5.33
C ASN A 139 10.06 -19.75 -4.87
N GLU A 140 9.94 -20.45 -3.73
CA GLU A 140 11.08 -21.11 -3.10
C GLU A 140 11.60 -22.28 -3.94
N ALA A 141 10.71 -22.99 -4.64
CA ALA A 141 11.09 -24.12 -5.49
C ALA A 141 11.86 -23.67 -6.73
N ALA A 142 11.39 -22.62 -7.41
CA ALA A 142 12.06 -22.06 -8.59
C ALA A 142 13.24 -21.14 -8.24
N ARG A 143 13.39 -20.79 -6.96
CA ARG A 143 14.34 -19.78 -6.46
C ARG A 143 14.22 -18.43 -7.18
N THR A 144 13.03 -18.04 -7.59
CA THR A 144 12.77 -16.74 -8.24
C THR A 144 12.00 -15.82 -7.31
N GLY A 145 12.11 -14.51 -7.54
CA GLY A 145 11.37 -13.54 -6.76
C GLY A 145 11.17 -12.20 -7.45
N VAL A 146 10.25 -11.41 -6.92
CA VAL A 146 10.03 -10.01 -7.29
C VAL A 146 9.46 -9.25 -6.11
N ALA A 147 9.85 -7.99 -5.95
CA ALA A 147 9.19 -7.07 -5.04
C ALA A 147 8.25 -6.17 -5.84
N VAL A 148 6.97 -6.13 -5.47
CA VAL A 148 5.98 -5.22 -6.05
C VAL A 148 5.62 -4.17 -5.02
N VAL A 149 5.70 -2.90 -5.41
CA VAL A 149 5.52 -1.74 -4.54
C VAL A 149 4.39 -0.88 -5.09
N THR A 150 3.43 -0.53 -4.24
CA THR A 150 2.33 0.40 -4.53
C THR A 150 2.49 1.65 -3.68
N ILE A 151 2.40 2.82 -4.31
CA ILE A 151 2.42 4.11 -3.61
C ILE A 151 1.03 4.39 -3.05
N ASN A 152 0.94 4.61 -1.75
CA ASN A 152 -0.30 4.88 -1.03
C ASN A 152 -0.65 6.38 -1.08
N ASN A 153 -0.79 6.91 -2.29
CA ASN A 153 -1.25 8.27 -2.55
C ASN A 153 -1.90 8.34 -3.94
N PRO A 154 -3.22 8.55 -4.04
CA PRO A 154 -3.88 8.60 -5.34
C PRO A 154 -3.74 9.95 -6.05
N TYR A 155 -3.09 10.94 -5.40
CA TYR A 155 -2.84 12.28 -5.92
C TYR A 155 -1.40 12.51 -6.34
N SER A 156 -0.54 11.51 -6.22
CA SER A 156 0.83 11.65 -6.65
C SER A 156 0.90 11.57 -8.16
N GLU A 157 1.13 12.70 -8.81
CA GLU A 157 1.33 12.77 -10.26
C GLU A 157 2.82 12.81 -10.59
N ASN A 158 3.22 12.24 -11.73
CA ASN A 158 4.57 12.37 -12.29
C ASN A 158 5.71 12.02 -11.31
N HIS A 159 5.73 10.77 -10.82
CA HIS A 159 6.81 10.30 -9.95
C HIS A 159 8.17 10.51 -10.60
N LYS A 160 9.01 11.30 -9.94
CA LYS A 160 10.43 11.42 -10.29
C LYS A 160 11.16 10.16 -9.84
N ALA A 161 12.34 9.91 -10.38
CA ALA A 161 13.18 8.77 -9.96
C ALA A 161 13.46 8.76 -8.44
N ALA A 162 13.43 9.92 -7.77
CA ALA A 162 13.59 10.04 -6.33
C ALA A 162 12.38 9.57 -5.49
N ASP A 163 11.23 9.32 -6.12
CA ASP A 163 9.98 8.92 -5.45
C ASP A 163 9.69 7.43 -5.50
N VAL A 164 10.54 6.66 -6.19
CA VAL A 164 10.42 5.21 -6.34
C VAL A 164 11.67 4.53 -5.79
N LEU A 165 11.52 3.30 -5.29
CA LEU A 165 12.62 2.54 -4.68
C LEU A 165 13.55 1.89 -5.71
N CYS A 166 13.10 1.77 -6.96
CA CYS A 166 13.83 1.13 -8.04
C CYS A 166 13.28 1.57 -9.40
N GLN A 167 14.01 1.26 -10.47
CA GLN A 167 13.45 1.28 -11.82
C GLN A 167 12.49 0.11 -12.00
N SER A 168 11.28 0.39 -12.53
CA SER A 168 10.26 -0.63 -12.70
C SER A 168 10.65 -1.68 -13.74
N VAL A 169 10.54 -2.95 -13.37
CA VAL A 169 10.68 -4.12 -14.26
C VAL A 169 9.33 -4.80 -14.55
N CYS A 170 8.19 -4.15 -14.27
CA CYS A 170 6.88 -4.77 -14.45
C CYS A 170 6.60 -5.20 -15.91
N ASN A 171 7.20 -4.54 -16.89
CA ASN A 171 7.08 -4.92 -18.30
C ASN A 171 7.67 -6.31 -18.62
N GLN A 172 8.47 -6.87 -17.73
CA GLN A 172 9.02 -8.22 -17.86
C GLN A 172 8.19 -9.28 -17.12
N ILE A 173 7.12 -8.88 -16.43
CA ILE A 173 6.33 -9.74 -15.56
C ILE A 173 4.95 -9.95 -16.16
N THR A 174 4.67 -11.20 -16.53
CA THR A 174 3.50 -11.56 -17.35
C THR A 174 2.23 -11.79 -16.54
N TRP A 175 2.36 -12.09 -15.25
CA TRP A 175 1.24 -12.40 -14.36
C TRP A 175 0.60 -11.16 -13.70
N ILE A 176 1.22 -9.98 -13.86
CA ILE A 176 0.64 -8.68 -13.48
C ILE A 176 -0.03 -8.09 -14.73
N THR A 177 -1.36 -8.15 -14.78
CA THR A 177 -2.14 -7.78 -15.97
C THR A 177 -2.97 -6.50 -15.82
N PHE A 178 -2.99 -5.91 -14.63
CA PHE A 178 -3.69 -4.66 -14.38
C PHE A 178 -2.84 -3.45 -14.74
N ASP A 179 -3.49 -2.30 -14.94
CA ASP A 179 -2.78 -1.05 -15.21
C ASP A 179 -2.02 -0.57 -13.96
N THR A 180 -0.72 -0.84 -13.96
CA THR A 180 0.21 -0.44 -12.91
C THR A 180 0.44 1.08 -12.87
N SER A 181 0.08 1.80 -13.93
CA SER A 181 0.23 3.25 -14.04
C SER A 181 -1.05 4.03 -13.69
N ASP A 182 -2.12 3.36 -13.27
CA ASP A 182 -3.34 4.02 -12.75
C ASP A 182 -3.09 4.58 -11.35
N PHE A 183 -2.72 5.86 -11.28
CA PHE A 183 -2.49 6.59 -10.03
C PHE A 183 -3.73 6.60 -9.12
N ALA A 184 -4.92 6.73 -9.68
CA ALA A 184 -6.17 6.76 -8.92
C ALA A 184 -6.48 5.40 -8.28
N LYS A 185 -5.95 4.30 -8.82
CA LYS A 185 -6.02 2.95 -8.24
C LYS A 185 -4.72 2.54 -7.52
N GLY A 186 -3.74 3.42 -7.47
CA GLY A 186 -2.45 3.23 -6.81
C GLY A 186 -1.37 2.86 -7.80
N TYR A 187 -0.51 3.83 -8.10
CA TYR A 187 0.68 3.59 -8.92
C TYR A 187 1.51 2.45 -8.32
N THR A 188 1.78 1.45 -9.15
CA THR A 188 2.44 0.20 -8.75
C THR A 188 3.64 -0.04 -9.65
N TYR A 189 4.74 -0.51 -9.09
CA TYR A 189 5.94 -0.82 -9.84
C TYR A 189 6.63 -2.05 -9.25
N CYS A 190 7.54 -2.63 -10.03
CA CYS A 190 8.16 -3.92 -9.73
C CYS A 190 9.66 -3.74 -9.66
N CYS A 191 10.30 -4.32 -8.65
CA CYS A 191 11.73 -4.29 -8.42
C CYS A 191 12.29 -5.71 -8.39
N ASP A 192 13.53 -5.87 -8.84
CA ASP A 192 14.34 -7.00 -8.41
C ASP A 192 14.43 -7.03 -6.89
N VAL A 193 14.37 -8.23 -6.31
CA VAL A 193 14.30 -8.41 -4.85
C VAL A 193 15.53 -7.81 -4.16
N GLN A 194 16.72 -7.95 -4.76
CA GLN A 194 17.95 -7.40 -4.21
C GLN A 194 17.95 -5.86 -4.19
N THR A 195 17.48 -5.22 -5.26
CA THR A 195 17.39 -3.76 -5.35
C THR A 195 16.40 -3.22 -4.31
N PHE A 196 15.24 -3.88 -4.16
CA PHE A 196 14.28 -3.55 -3.10
C PHE A 196 14.88 -3.73 -1.70
N TYR A 197 15.57 -4.84 -1.46
CA TYR A 197 16.21 -5.12 -0.17
C TYR A 197 17.24 -4.05 0.19
N ASN A 198 18.06 -3.62 -0.77
CA ASN A 198 19.05 -2.56 -0.55
C ASN A 198 18.39 -1.20 -0.23
N ALA A 199 17.19 -0.94 -0.76
CA ALA A 199 16.47 0.31 -0.54
C ALA A 199 15.79 0.40 0.84
N LEU A 200 15.27 -0.70 1.38
CA LEU A 200 14.48 -0.68 2.62
C LEU A 200 15.00 -1.57 3.76
N GLN A 201 15.68 -2.68 3.48
CA GLN A 201 16.17 -3.65 4.47
C GLN A 201 15.10 -4.17 5.45
N VAL A 202 13.85 -4.24 5.01
CA VAL A 202 12.66 -4.60 5.82
C VAL A 202 12.28 -6.09 5.75
N ILE A 203 13.05 -6.90 5.05
CA ILE A 203 12.89 -8.36 4.96
C ILE A 203 14.21 -9.05 5.32
N PRO A 204 14.21 -10.34 5.69
CA PRO A 204 15.44 -11.11 5.81
C PRO A 204 16.25 -11.09 4.50
N ASN A 205 17.57 -11.24 4.59
CA ASN A 205 18.43 -11.27 3.40
C ASN A 205 17.89 -12.32 2.40
N PRO A 206 17.46 -11.90 1.20
CA PRO A 206 16.80 -12.78 0.25
C PRO A 206 17.79 -13.68 -0.52
N GLY A 207 19.09 -13.40 -0.44
CA GLY A 207 20.09 -13.97 -1.35
C GLY A 207 19.86 -13.54 -2.79
N ASN A 208 20.56 -14.19 -3.72
CA ASN A 208 20.36 -13.92 -5.15
C ASN A 208 19.12 -14.68 -5.66
N LEU A 209 18.10 -13.94 -6.09
CA LEU A 209 16.86 -14.45 -6.67
C LEU A 209 16.67 -13.84 -8.06
N PRO A 210 16.70 -14.65 -9.14
CA PRO A 210 16.31 -14.19 -10.47
C PRO A 210 14.85 -13.69 -10.49
N LEU A 211 14.57 -12.77 -11.42
CA LEU A 211 13.25 -12.17 -11.54
C LEU A 211 12.16 -13.21 -11.82
N MET A 212 11.07 -13.15 -11.07
CA MET A 212 9.87 -13.95 -11.28
C MET A 212 8.99 -13.33 -12.38
N LYS A 213 9.09 -13.88 -13.60
CA LYS A 213 8.40 -13.40 -14.80
C LYS A 213 7.03 -14.04 -15.01
#